data_AF-A0A1M3LFP0-F1
#
_entry.id   AF-A0A1M3LFP0-F1
#
_cell.length_a   1.000
_cell.length_b   1.000
_cell.length_c   1.000
_cell.angle_alpha   90.00
_cell.angle_beta   90.00
_cell.angle_gamma   90.00
#
_symmetry.space_group_name_H-M   'P 1'
#
loop_
_entity.id
_entity.type
_entity.pdbx_description
1 polymer ?
#
loop_
_entity_poly.entity_id
_entity_poly.type
_entity_poly.pdbx_seq_one_letter_code
_entity_poly.pdbx_strand_id
1 'polypeptide(L)'
;MTENRRRTGLIWALLGGLVLVVVLIVFLVATLGSGGGSPGPAPTTPGASSTPAPSSPGTSGAVVDPEAAKRGWVPEPITRNPDEYARAALLAAGTFDTNLSSRAEWVAWLQTWFTPSPLYTNEQDAADQLARYRAELDSAVLLPQATWDDLADEDGRVSARIDGDLDWLELPETADHRVSTVTADVILTYTRTTPTGEVDYDETVRVSVQVVCDGASVPTSGTAQQVGDCKVVRYFDEAVS
;
A
#
# COMPACT_ATOMS: atom_id res chain seq x y z
N MET A 1 26.89 -42.78 18.71
CA MET A 1 25.63 -42.22 19.24
C MET A 1 25.11 -41.26 18.16
N THR A 2 24.35 -41.75 17.16
CA THR A 2 22.86 -41.68 17.07
C THR A 2 22.34 -40.26 17.31
N GLU A 3 22.09 -39.45 16.27
CA GLU A 3 20.95 -39.43 15.32
C GLU A 3 19.75 -38.59 15.79
N ASN A 4 19.35 -37.67 14.89
CA ASN A 4 18.11 -36.88 14.77
C ASN A 4 17.90 -35.70 15.75
N ARG A 5 17.47 -34.51 15.31
CA ARG A 5 16.47 -34.26 14.25
C ARG A 5 16.62 -32.86 13.61
N ARG A 6 16.74 -32.84 12.29
CA ARG A 6 16.30 -31.77 11.37
C ARG A 6 14.93 -31.21 11.80
N ARG A 7 14.69 -29.88 11.76
CA ARG A 7 13.46 -29.17 11.29
C ARG A 7 13.58 -27.64 11.49
N THR A 8 14.19 -26.91 10.55
CA THR A 8 13.97 -25.44 10.45
C THR A 8 14.17 -24.86 9.04
N GLY A 9 14.37 -25.71 8.02
CA GLY A 9 14.53 -25.26 6.64
C GLY A 9 13.55 -25.96 5.71
N LEU A 10 12.23 -25.83 5.97
CA LEU A 10 11.20 -26.41 5.10
C LEU A 10 9.78 -25.88 5.39
N ILE A 11 9.51 -24.57 5.32
CA ILE A 11 8.12 -24.02 5.30
C ILE A 11 8.01 -22.78 4.39
N TRP A 12 8.42 -22.86 3.11
CA TRP A 12 8.03 -21.85 2.10
C TRP A 12 7.83 -22.44 0.70
N ALA A 13 7.31 -23.67 0.60
CA ALA A 13 7.19 -24.36 -0.69
C ALA A 13 5.83 -25.01 -0.99
N LEU A 14 4.70 -24.53 -0.43
CA LEU A 14 3.40 -25.20 -0.62
C LEU A 14 2.15 -24.31 -0.78
N LEU A 15 2.25 -23.11 -1.36
CA LEU A 15 1.06 -22.34 -1.76
C LEU A 15 1.23 -21.64 -3.12
N GLY A 16 1.58 -22.41 -4.16
CA GLY A 16 1.74 -21.88 -5.52
C GLY A 16 1.48 -22.92 -6.60
N GLY A 17 0.53 -23.84 -6.38
CA GLY A 17 0.31 -24.93 -7.32
C GLY A 17 -0.94 -25.75 -7.06
N LEU A 18 -2.13 -25.15 -7.21
CA LEU A 18 -3.37 -25.85 -7.59
C LEU A 18 -4.52 -24.87 -7.93
N VAL A 19 -4.38 -24.06 -8.98
CA VAL A 19 -5.55 -23.41 -9.65
C VAL A 19 -5.41 -23.58 -11.15
N LEU A 20 -5.45 -24.84 -11.58
CA LEU A 20 -5.58 -25.21 -12.97
C LEU A 20 -6.46 -26.44 -12.97
N VAL A 21 -7.60 -26.35 -13.66
CA VAL A 21 -8.74 -27.29 -13.75
C VAL A 21 -9.96 -26.83 -12.93
N VAL A 22 -11.10 -26.67 -13.63
CA VAL A 22 -12.40 -26.09 -13.23
C VAL A 22 -12.40 -24.55 -13.32
N VAL A 23 -12.68 -23.90 -14.46
CA VAL A 23 -14.01 -23.76 -15.08
C VAL A 23 -13.87 -23.65 -16.61
N LEU A 24 -13.83 -24.81 -17.27
CA LEU A 24 -14.18 -24.96 -18.68
C LEU A 24 -15.45 -25.79 -18.69
N ILE A 25 -16.62 -25.13 -18.67
CA ILE A 25 -17.96 -25.55 -19.13
C ILE A 25 -18.93 -24.41 -18.73
N VAL A 26 -19.11 -23.42 -19.61
CA VAL A 26 -20.40 -22.71 -19.78
C VAL A 26 -20.52 -22.41 -21.28
N PHE A 27 -20.73 -23.45 -22.06
CA PHE A 27 -21.13 -23.36 -23.45
C PHE A 27 -22.41 -24.19 -23.60
N LEU A 28 -23.43 -23.58 -24.21
CA LEU A 28 -24.72 -24.14 -24.65
C LEU A 28 -25.77 -24.38 -23.55
N VAL A 29 -26.81 -23.53 -23.51
CA VAL A 29 -28.13 -23.75 -24.14
C VAL A 29 -29.08 -22.62 -23.72
N ALA A 30 -29.49 -21.78 -24.68
CA ALA A 30 -30.83 -21.20 -24.75
C ALA A 30 -30.99 -20.46 -26.09
N THR A 31 -31.31 -21.21 -27.13
CA THR A 31 -31.86 -20.70 -28.38
C THR A 31 -33.36 -20.95 -28.45
N LEU A 32 -34.05 -20.03 -29.15
CA LEU A 32 -35.40 -20.09 -29.75
C LEU A 32 -36.51 -19.28 -29.04
N GLY A 33 -36.96 -18.25 -29.75
CA GLY A 33 -38.14 -17.43 -29.45
C GLY A 33 -38.27 -16.24 -30.39
N SER A 34 -38.59 -16.51 -31.67
CA SER A 34 -38.69 -15.57 -32.79
C SER A 34 -39.88 -14.60 -32.72
N GLY A 35 -39.73 -13.40 -33.31
CA GLY A 35 -40.81 -12.81 -34.14
C GLY A 35 -41.05 -11.29 -34.06
N GLY A 36 -40.78 -10.57 -35.16
CA GLY A 36 -41.68 -9.53 -35.67
C GLY A 36 -41.13 -8.11 -35.91
N GLY A 37 -40.96 -7.73 -37.19
CA GLY A 37 -41.18 -6.34 -37.66
C GLY A 37 -39.95 -5.52 -38.12
N SER A 38 -39.93 -5.13 -39.40
CA SER A 38 -39.02 -4.20 -40.10
C SER A 38 -39.90 -3.26 -40.97
N PRO A 39 -39.47 -2.14 -41.62
CA PRO A 39 -38.19 -1.39 -41.66
C PRO A 39 -38.33 0.16 -41.49
N GLY A 40 -37.22 0.90 -41.43
CA GLY A 40 -37.14 2.29 -41.94
C GLY A 40 -36.16 3.25 -41.22
N PRO A 41 -35.45 4.16 -41.93
CA PRO A 41 -34.02 4.41 -41.70
C PRO A 41 -33.64 5.80 -41.15
N ALA A 42 -32.45 5.94 -40.56
CA ALA A 42 -31.47 7.00 -40.86
C ALA A 42 -30.14 6.79 -40.11
N PRO A 43 -28.98 7.17 -40.68
CA PRO A 43 -27.65 6.90 -40.15
C PRO A 43 -27.06 8.08 -39.36
N THR A 44 -26.26 7.81 -38.33
CA THR A 44 -25.19 8.72 -37.87
C THR A 44 -24.08 7.94 -37.19
N THR A 45 -22.86 8.14 -37.68
CA THR A 45 -21.58 7.56 -37.25
C THR A 45 -21.00 8.33 -36.03
N PRO A 46 -19.81 7.97 -35.51
CA PRO A 46 -19.57 7.38 -34.19
C PRO A 46 -19.16 8.40 -33.10
N GLY A 47 -19.45 8.09 -31.82
CA GLY A 47 -19.09 8.96 -30.70
C GLY A 47 -18.41 8.21 -29.55
N ALA A 48 -17.08 8.31 -29.52
CA ALA A 48 -16.18 8.22 -28.38
C ALA A 48 -16.29 7.01 -27.41
N SER A 49 -15.37 6.05 -27.58
CA SER A 49 -14.82 5.28 -26.47
C SER A 49 -14.18 6.24 -25.46
N SER A 50 -14.78 6.38 -24.28
CA SER A 50 -14.12 6.98 -23.13
C SER A 50 -13.18 5.95 -22.52
N THR A 51 -11.93 5.95 -22.96
CA THR A 51 -10.80 5.38 -22.21
C THR A 51 -10.81 5.99 -20.80
N PRO A 52 -10.67 5.21 -19.71
CA PRO A 52 -10.42 5.79 -18.40
C PRO A 52 -9.09 6.53 -18.49
N ALA A 53 -9.12 7.86 -18.32
CA ALA A 53 -7.91 8.64 -18.19
C ALA A 53 -7.16 8.17 -16.92
N PRO A 54 -5.82 8.12 -16.94
CA PRO A 54 -5.05 7.85 -15.73
C PRO A 54 -5.42 8.91 -14.70
N SER A 55 -5.83 8.45 -13.51
CA SER A 55 -6.07 9.31 -12.36
C SER A 55 -4.83 10.14 -12.10
N SER A 56 -4.92 11.44 -12.40
CA SER A 56 -3.90 12.40 -11.97
C SER A 56 -3.87 12.39 -10.43
N PRO A 57 -2.69 12.45 -9.78
CA PRO A 57 -2.64 12.57 -8.34
C PRO A 57 -3.37 13.85 -7.91
N GLY A 58 -4.24 13.69 -6.90
CA GLY A 58 -5.16 14.72 -6.44
C GLY A 58 -4.50 16.04 -6.09
N THR A 59 -5.30 17.10 -6.22
CA THR A 59 -5.11 18.48 -5.75
C THR A 59 -4.03 18.63 -4.67
N SER A 60 -3.02 19.48 -4.93
CA SER A 60 -1.96 19.84 -4.00
C SER A 60 -2.50 20.36 -2.65
N GLY A 61 -2.68 19.45 -1.70
CA GLY A 61 -2.69 19.75 -0.28
C GLY A 61 -1.28 20.12 0.21
N ALA A 62 -1.18 20.71 1.39
CA ALA A 62 0.12 20.92 2.02
C ALA A 62 0.75 19.56 2.34
N VAL A 63 2.04 19.40 2.05
CA VAL A 63 2.79 18.15 2.28
C VAL A 63 4.06 18.45 3.08
N VAL A 64 4.54 17.45 3.82
CA VAL A 64 5.74 17.55 4.67
C VAL A 64 7.00 17.77 3.85
N ASP A 65 7.13 17.00 2.77
CA ASP A 65 8.25 17.07 1.83
C ASP A 65 7.73 17.14 0.38
N PRO A 66 7.78 18.31 -0.27
CA PRO A 66 7.30 18.47 -1.64
C PRO A 66 8.17 17.75 -2.68
N GLU A 67 9.40 17.38 -2.34
CA GLU A 67 10.33 16.69 -3.24
C GLU A 67 10.13 15.17 -3.22
N ALA A 68 9.30 14.62 -2.31
CA ALA A 68 9.00 13.19 -2.23
C ALA A 68 8.46 12.64 -3.55
N ALA A 69 7.54 13.38 -4.20
CA ALA A 69 6.97 12.98 -5.49
C ALA A 69 8.04 12.89 -6.60
N LYS A 70 9.04 13.77 -6.58
CA LYS A 70 10.13 13.75 -7.58
C LYS A 70 11.09 12.57 -7.41
N ARG A 71 11.08 11.95 -6.24
CA ARG A 71 11.83 10.73 -5.93
C ARG A 71 11.01 9.45 -6.13
N GLY A 72 9.79 9.57 -6.69
CA GLY A 72 8.90 8.44 -6.94
C GLY A 72 8.13 7.97 -5.71
N TRP A 73 8.02 8.80 -4.66
CA TRP A 73 7.33 8.43 -3.41
C TRP A 73 6.01 9.17 -3.26
N VAL A 74 5.10 8.64 -2.41
CA VAL A 74 3.84 9.30 -2.04
C VAL A 74 4.12 10.36 -0.98
N PRO A 75 3.92 11.67 -1.21
CA PRO A 75 4.21 12.68 -0.18
C PRO A 75 3.34 12.51 1.09
N GLU A 76 3.92 12.77 2.27
CA GLU A 76 3.16 12.81 3.53
C GLU A 76 2.21 14.01 3.53
N PRO A 77 0.88 13.81 3.57
CA PRO A 77 -0.06 14.92 3.62
C PRO A 77 -0.05 15.57 5.00
N ILE A 78 -0.15 16.90 5.02
CA ILE A 78 -0.38 17.68 6.24
C ILE A 78 -1.89 17.81 6.39
N THR A 79 -2.48 16.87 7.13
CA THR A 79 -3.94 16.77 7.31
C THR A 79 -4.29 16.29 8.72
N ARG A 80 -5.50 16.64 9.16
CA ARG A 80 -6.15 16.09 10.36
C ARG A 80 -7.22 15.06 10.02
N ASN A 81 -7.43 14.79 8.72
CA ASN A 81 -8.37 13.78 8.28
C ASN A 81 -7.71 12.39 8.38
N PRO A 82 -8.18 11.51 9.28
CA PRO A 82 -7.56 10.21 9.48
C PRO A 82 -7.66 9.30 8.23
N ASP A 83 -8.75 9.38 7.45
CA ASP A 83 -8.90 8.60 6.21
C ASP A 83 -7.88 9.01 5.15
N GLU A 84 -7.77 10.32 4.90
CA GLU A 84 -6.78 10.86 3.95
C GLU A 84 -5.35 10.46 4.33
N TYR A 85 -5.00 10.60 5.61
CA TYR A 85 -3.66 10.27 6.09
C TYR A 85 -3.38 8.76 6.05
N ALA A 86 -4.31 7.93 6.52
CA ALA A 86 -4.15 6.48 6.54
C ALA A 86 -4.01 5.90 5.12
N ARG A 87 -4.79 6.40 4.15
CA ARG A 87 -4.61 6.02 2.74
C ARG A 87 -3.23 6.40 2.23
N ALA A 88 -2.79 7.63 2.46
CA ALA A 88 -1.46 8.06 2.01
C ALA A 88 -0.34 7.22 2.63
N ALA A 89 -0.44 6.88 3.92
CA ALA A 89 0.51 6.03 4.63
C ALA A 89 0.58 4.61 4.03
N LEU A 90 -0.58 3.98 3.79
CA LEU A 90 -0.65 2.65 3.17
C LEU A 90 -0.06 2.65 1.75
N LEU A 91 -0.34 3.69 0.96
CA LEU A 91 0.21 3.82 -0.39
C LEU A 91 1.72 4.09 -0.37
N ALA A 92 2.21 4.89 0.58
CA ALA A 92 3.62 5.22 0.73
C ALA A 92 4.49 3.99 1.00
N ALA A 93 3.98 3.01 1.77
CA ALA A 93 4.68 1.77 2.07
C ALA A 93 4.85 0.85 0.83
N GLY A 94 4.09 1.07 -0.25
CA GLY A 94 4.14 0.24 -1.46
C GLY A 94 4.47 0.99 -2.75
N THR A 95 4.78 2.30 -2.69
CA THR A 95 5.05 3.11 -3.89
C THR A 95 6.48 3.62 -3.91
N PHE A 96 7.23 3.25 -4.94
CA PHE A 96 8.59 3.69 -5.17
C PHE A 96 9.02 3.49 -6.64
N ASP A 97 10.08 4.18 -7.04
CA ASP A 97 10.74 3.99 -8.34
C ASP A 97 12.24 3.83 -8.10
N THR A 98 12.81 2.70 -8.53
CA THR A 98 14.22 2.37 -8.26
C THR A 98 15.18 3.25 -9.07
N ASN A 99 14.70 3.94 -10.10
CA ASN A 99 15.49 4.86 -10.92
C ASN A 99 15.61 6.25 -10.29
N LEU A 100 14.71 6.59 -9.36
CA LEU A 100 14.61 7.92 -8.77
C LEU A 100 15.18 8.00 -7.35
N SER A 101 15.36 6.86 -6.69
CA SER A 101 15.89 6.78 -5.33
C SER A 101 16.47 5.40 -5.03
N SER A 102 17.28 5.30 -3.98
CA SER A 102 17.68 4.02 -3.39
C SER A 102 16.68 3.52 -2.34
N ARG A 103 16.69 2.22 -2.05
CA ARG A 103 15.88 1.63 -0.97
C ARG A 103 16.15 2.32 0.37
N ALA A 104 17.42 2.56 0.68
CA ALA A 104 17.82 3.17 1.94
C ALA A 104 17.24 4.59 2.11
N GLU A 105 17.21 5.38 1.03
CA GLU A 105 16.59 6.71 1.04
C GLU A 105 15.07 6.63 1.22
N TRP A 106 14.41 5.71 0.52
CA TRP A 106 12.97 5.49 0.65
C TRP A 106 12.58 5.03 2.06
N VAL A 107 13.30 4.06 2.65
CA VAL A 107 13.06 3.59 4.03
C VAL A 107 13.32 4.71 5.03
N ALA A 108 14.43 5.44 4.90
CA ALA A 108 14.73 6.56 5.79
C ALA A 108 13.64 7.65 5.72
N TRP A 109 13.11 7.92 4.53
CA TRP A 109 11.99 8.82 4.35
C TRP A 109 10.70 8.29 4.98
N LEU A 110 10.33 7.02 4.78
CA LEU A 110 9.17 6.42 5.44
C LEU A 110 9.26 6.48 6.97
N GLN A 111 10.46 6.30 7.53
CA GLN A 111 10.67 6.41 8.97
C GLN A 111 10.38 7.82 9.53
N THR A 112 10.36 8.87 8.70
CA THR A 112 9.97 10.24 9.11
C THR A 112 8.47 10.41 9.35
N TRP A 113 7.64 9.50 8.82
CA TRP A 113 6.19 9.49 9.06
C TRP A 113 5.85 9.10 10.50
N PHE A 114 6.78 8.45 11.20
CA PHE A 114 6.54 7.92 12.53
C PHE A 114 6.57 8.99 13.61
N THR A 115 5.76 8.79 14.64
CA THR A 115 5.77 9.51 15.91
C THR A 115 5.83 8.52 17.07
N PRO A 116 6.40 8.87 18.24
CA PRO A 116 6.34 8.03 19.43
C PRO A 116 4.89 7.68 19.80
N SER A 117 4.65 6.43 20.22
CA SER A 117 3.30 6.00 20.59
C SER A 117 2.83 6.70 21.88
N PRO A 118 1.62 7.31 21.89
CA PRO A 118 1.08 7.97 23.08
C PRO A 118 0.59 7.00 24.16
N LEU A 119 0.65 5.68 23.91
CA LEU A 119 0.33 4.64 24.90
C LEU A 119 1.41 4.54 25.99
N TYR A 120 2.61 5.05 25.72
CA TYR A 120 3.73 5.04 26.65
C TYR A 120 3.82 6.38 27.36
N THR A 121 3.78 6.36 28.69
CA THR A 121 3.92 7.55 29.54
C THR A 121 5.37 7.93 29.80
N ASN A 122 6.30 6.98 29.60
CA ASN A 122 7.73 7.19 29.73
C ASN A 122 8.35 7.46 28.34
N GLU A 123 9.10 8.55 28.21
CA GLU A 123 9.72 8.97 26.94
C GLU A 123 10.76 7.97 26.41
N GLN A 124 11.54 7.35 27.31
CA GLN A 124 12.53 6.33 26.91
C GLN A 124 11.84 5.07 26.39
N ASP A 125 10.79 4.61 27.06
CA ASP A 125 10.01 3.45 26.61
C ASP A 125 9.34 3.75 25.25
N ALA A 126 8.81 4.95 25.06
CA ALA A 126 8.24 5.40 23.79
C ALA A 126 9.28 5.43 22.67
N ALA A 127 10.50 5.90 22.95
CA ALA A 127 11.61 5.95 21.99
C ALA A 127 12.12 4.55 21.64
N ASP A 128 12.29 3.68 22.63
CA ASP A 128 12.70 2.29 22.45
C ASP A 128 11.66 1.52 21.62
N GLN A 129 10.38 1.77 21.86
CA GLN A 129 9.31 1.14 21.10
C GLN A 129 9.24 1.69 19.66
N LEU A 130 9.41 2.99 19.46
CA LEU A 130 9.48 3.59 18.13
C LEU A 130 10.61 2.98 17.30
N ALA A 131 11.78 2.75 17.91
CA ALA A 131 12.90 2.09 17.24
C ALA A 131 12.52 0.65 16.79
N ARG A 132 11.78 -0.09 17.62
CA ARG A 132 11.28 -1.43 17.27
C ARG A 132 10.28 -1.37 16.12
N TYR A 133 9.31 -0.45 16.14
CA TYR A 133 8.33 -0.31 15.06
C TYR A 133 8.97 0.06 13.73
N ARG A 134 10.02 0.89 13.73
CA ARG A 134 10.80 1.22 12.53
C ARG A 134 11.60 0.02 12.00
N ALA A 135 12.11 -0.83 12.89
CA ALA A 135 12.79 -2.06 12.48
C ALA A 135 11.79 -3.08 11.90
N GLU A 136 10.60 -3.21 12.53
CA GLU A 136 9.52 -4.08 12.05
C GLU A 136 9.04 -3.68 10.66
N LEU A 137 8.84 -2.37 10.41
CA LEU A 137 8.56 -1.84 9.08
C LEU A 137 9.53 -2.39 8.04
N ASP A 138 10.83 -2.23 8.25
CA ASP A 138 11.86 -2.62 7.29
C ASP A 138 11.90 -4.14 7.04
N SER A 139 11.63 -4.96 8.06
CA SER A 139 11.77 -6.42 7.98
C SER A 139 10.51 -7.18 7.59
N ALA A 140 9.32 -6.65 7.91
CA ALA A 140 8.04 -7.37 7.80
C ALA A 140 7.07 -6.73 6.80
N VAL A 141 7.12 -5.41 6.65
CA VAL A 141 6.14 -4.68 5.81
C VAL A 141 6.74 -4.28 4.47
N LEU A 142 7.99 -3.82 4.46
CA LEU A 142 8.62 -3.30 3.24
C LEU A 142 9.27 -4.40 2.42
N LEU A 143 9.34 -4.14 1.11
CA LEU A 143 10.03 -5.00 0.17
C LEU A 143 11.49 -5.28 0.62
N PRO A 144 11.96 -6.54 0.65
CA PRO A 144 13.34 -6.87 1.00
C PRO A 144 14.36 -6.25 0.03
N GLN A 145 15.58 -6.01 0.52
CA GLN A 145 16.69 -5.46 -0.29
C GLN A 145 16.95 -6.27 -1.57
N ALA A 146 16.98 -7.60 -1.48
CA ALA A 146 17.23 -8.44 -2.65
C ALA A 146 16.20 -8.22 -3.77
N THR A 147 14.91 -8.11 -3.40
CA THR A 147 13.85 -7.86 -4.39
C THR A 147 13.90 -6.43 -4.93
N TRP A 148 14.34 -5.46 -4.13
CA TRP A 148 14.63 -4.12 -4.62
C TRP A 148 15.75 -4.14 -5.66
N ASP A 149 16.85 -4.84 -5.38
CA ASP A 149 17.99 -4.95 -6.29
C ASP A 149 17.57 -5.61 -7.61
N ASP A 150 16.77 -6.68 -7.54
CA ASP A 150 16.19 -7.34 -8.72
C ASP A 150 15.32 -6.38 -9.55
N LEU A 151 14.52 -5.52 -8.91
CA LEU A 151 13.73 -4.51 -9.60
C LEU A 151 14.63 -3.44 -10.22
N ALA A 152 15.66 -3.00 -9.50
CA ALA A 152 16.58 -1.96 -9.96
C ALA A 152 17.37 -2.39 -11.21
N ASP A 153 17.74 -3.65 -11.31
CA ASP A 153 18.40 -4.22 -12.50
C ASP A 153 17.49 -4.21 -13.75
N GLU A 154 16.17 -4.11 -13.57
CA GLU A 154 15.15 -4.12 -14.61
C GLU A 154 14.43 -2.76 -14.74
N ASP A 155 15.06 -1.66 -14.30
CA ASP A 155 14.50 -0.29 -14.27
C ASP A 155 13.10 -0.25 -13.62
N GLY A 156 12.90 -1.05 -12.57
CA GLY A 156 11.61 -1.35 -12.00
C GLY A 156 10.99 -0.25 -11.15
N ARG A 157 9.66 -0.26 -11.07
CA ARG A 157 8.89 0.64 -10.20
C ARG A 157 7.67 -0.09 -9.64
N VAL A 158 7.19 0.36 -8.50
CA VAL A 158 5.98 -0.17 -7.89
C VAL A 158 5.04 0.99 -7.59
N SER A 159 3.78 0.83 -8.00
CA SER A 159 2.71 1.74 -7.61
C SER A 159 1.70 0.99 -6.76
N ALA A 160 1.37 1.55 -5.60
CA ALA A 160 0.34 1.01 -4.74
C ALA A 160 -1.02 1.66 -5.04
N ARG A 161 -2.09 0.89 -4.87
CA ARG A 161 -3.47 1.38 -4.81
C ARG A 161 -4.26 0.58 -3.77
N ILE A 162 -5.20 1.21 -3.10
CA ILE A 162 -6.09 0.50 -2.17
C ILE A 162 -7.25 -0.09 -2.96
N ASP A 163 -7.59 -1.35 -2.68
CA ASP A 163 -8.80 -2.00 -3.18
C ASP A 163 -9.94 -1.83 -2.17
N GLY A 164 -10.95 -1.03 -2.52
CA GLY A 164 -12.12 -0.80 -1.67
C GLY A 164 -11.92 0.19 -0.52
N ASP A 165 -12.65 -0.07 0.57
CA ASP A 165 -12.71 0.77 1.76
C ASP A 165 -11.64 0.39 2.79
N LEU A 166 -11.38 1.30 3.73
CA LEU A 166 -10.50 1.05 4.86
C LEU A 166 -11.26 0.31 5.98
N ASP A 167 -10.68 -0.78 6.49
CA ASP A 167 -11.16 -1.48 7.67
C ASP A 167 -10.62 -0.79 8.93
N TRP A 168 -11.50 -0.08 9.66
CA TRP A 168 -11.13 0.60 10.91
C TRP A 168 -11.42 -0.29 12.11
N LEU A 169 -10.40 -0.47 12.96
CA LEU A 169 -10.54 -1.13 14.25
C LEU A 169 -10.27 -0.13 15.37
N GLU A 170 -11.30 0.10 16.17
CA GLU A 170 -11.22 0.81 17.44
C GLU A 170 -10.99 -0.18 18.57
N LEU A 171 -9.82 -0.09 19.21
CA LEU A 171 -9.51 -0.87 20.39
C LEU A 171 -9.70 -0.01 21.63
N PRO A 172 -10.38 -0.48 22.69
CA PRO A 172 -10.56 0.29 23.92
C PRO A 172 -9.25 0.81 24.51
N GLU A 173 -8.18 0.03 24.44
CA GLU A 173 -6.84 0.39 24.90
C GLU A 173 -6.16 1.50 24.10
N THR A 174 -6.59 1.74 22.85
CA THR A 174 -6.03 2.79 21.98
C THR A 174 -6.97 3.98 21.79
N ALA A 175 -8.26 3.80 22.05
CA ALA A 175 -9.31 4.80 21.88
C ALA A 175 -9.08 6.05 22.74
N ASP A 176 -8.72 5.86 24.02
CA ASP A 176 -8.43 6.97 24.95
C ASP A 176 -7.23 7.81 24.49
N HIS A 177 -6.36 7.23 23.67
CA HIS A 177 -5.16 7.86 23.12
C HIS A 177 -5.33 8.30 21.65
N ARG A 178 -6.55 8.19 21.09
CA ARG A 178 -6.88 8.52 19.69
C ARG A 178 -5.98 7.84 18.67
N VAL A 179 -5.49 6.64 19.01
CA VAL A 179 -4.76 5.80 18.08
C VAL A 179 -5.77 4.87 17.43
N SER A 180 -5.90 5.00 16.11
CA SER A 180 -6.79 4.18 15.29
C SER A 180 -5.97 3.16 14.52
N THR A 181 -6.45 1.92 14.47
CA THR A 181 -5.85 0.89 13.62
C THR A 181 -6.65 0.78 12.33
N VAL A 182 -5.94 0.78 11.20
CA VAL A 182 -6.52 0.71 9.86
C VAL A 182 -5.89 -0.44 9.10
N THR A 183 -6.70 -1.27 8.47
CA THR A 183 -6.24 -2.33 7.55
C THR A 183 -6.83 -2.11 6.17
N ALA A 184 -6.07 -2.43 5.13
CA ALA A 184 -6.58 -2.44 3.77
C ALA A 184 -5.89 -3.54 2.94
N ASP A 185 -6.61 -3.99 1.91
CA ASP A 185 -6.00 -4.73 0.81
C ASP A 185 -5.38 -3.71 -0.16
N VAL A 186 -4.07 -3.79 -0.33
CA VAL A 186 -3.27 -2.90 -1.17
C VAL A 186 -2.79 -3.70 -2.38
N ILE A 187 -3.13 -3.22 -3.56
CA ILE A 187 -2.67 -3.78 -4.82
C ILE A 187 -1.39 -3.04 -5.23
N LEU A 188 -0.31 -3.81 -5.33
CA LEU A 188 1.00 -3.39 -5.80
C LEU A 188 1.15 -3.77 -7.26
N THR A 189 1.17 -2.77 -8.14
CA THR A 189 1.48 -2.98 -9.55
C THR A 189 2.99 -2.80 -9.74
N TYR A 190 3.68 -3.90 -10.03
CA TYR A 190 5.09 -3.93 -10.37
C TYR A 190 5.25 -3.73 -11.88
N THR A 191 5.98 -2.70 -12.28
CA THR A 191 6.40 -2.51 -13.66
C THR A 191 7.88 -2.79 -13.80
N ARG A 192 8.27 -3.53 -14.84
CA ARG A 192 9.67 -3.84 -15.15
C ARG A 192 9.97 -3.69 -16.63
N THR A 193 11.19 -3.31 -16.95
CA THR A 193 11.67 -3.20 -18.33
C THR A 193 12.32 -4.51 -18.77
N THR A 194 11.85 -5.06 -19.89
CA THR A 194 12.42 -6.27 -20.52
C THR A 194 12.96 -5.93 -21.91
N PRO A 195 13.76 -6.82 -22.54
CA PRO A 195 14.19 -6.63 -23.93
C PRO A 195 13.05 -6.47 -24.95
N THR A 196 11.84 -6.91 -24.60
CA THR A 196 10.65 -6.84 -25.45
C THR A 196 9.70 -5.67 -25.12
N GLY A 197 10.01 -4.87 -24.10
CA GLY A 197 9.19 -3.75 -23.62
C GLY A 197 8.89 -3.82 -22.12
N GLU A 198 8.04 -2.90 -21.64
CA GLU A 198 7.57 -2.93 -20.25
C GLU A 198 6.56 -4.07 -20.04
N VAL A 199 6.63 -4.69 -18.86
CA VAL A 199 5.68 -5.67 -18.37
C VAL A 199 5.20 -5.29 -16.98
N ASP A 200 3.90 -5.51 -16.73
CA ASP A 200 3.26 -5.21 -15.45
C ASP A 200 2.63 -6.46 -14.86
N TYR A 201 2.69 -6.59 -13.54
CA TYR A 201 1.90 -7.56 -12.79
C TYR A 201 1.44 -7.00 -11.44
N ASP A 202 0.26 -7.43 -11.01
CA ASP A 202 -0.34 -7.03 -9.74
C ASP A 202 -0.08 -8.10 -8.67
N GLU A 203 0.26 -7.66 -7.46
CA GLU A 203 0.23 -8.44 -6.24
C GLU A 203 -0.70 -7.77 -5.23
N THR A 204 -1.48 -8.53 -4.47
CA THR A 204 -2.33 -7.98 -3.41
C THR A 204 -1.73 -8.37 -2.07
N VAL A 205 -1.44 -7.36 -1.26
CA VAL A 205 -0.96 -7.51 0.12
C VAL A 205 -1.96 -6.89 1.07
N ARG A 206 -2.08 -7.44 2.27
CA ARG A 206 -2.90 -6.85 3.33
C ARG A 206 -1.98 -6.16 4.32
N VAL A 207 -2.15 -4.85 4.50
CA VAL A 207 -1.27 -4.03 5.34
C VAL A 207 -2.10 -3.28 6.36
N SER A 208 -1.58 -3.22 7.58
CA SER A 208 -2.17 -2.46 8.67
C SER A 208 -1.28 -1.31 9.08
N VAL A 209 -1.89 -0.18 9.43
CA VAL A 209 -1.23 1.00 9.97
C VAL A 209 -1.98 1.50 11.20
N GLN A 210 -1.24 1.88 12.24
CA GLN A 210 -1.76 2.66 13.34
C GLN A 210 -1.45 4.13 13.12
N VAL A 211 -2.49 4.96 13.17
CA VAL A 211 -2.38 6.41 13.01
C VAL A 211 -2.88 7.10 14.28
N VAL A 212 -2.20 8.17 14.66
CA VAL A 212 -2.65 9.08 15.70
C VAL A 212 -2.91 10.43 15.07
N CYS A 213 -4.12 10.94 15.27
CA CYS A 213 -4.51 12.29 14.90
C CYS A 213 -4.93 13.03 16.17
N ASP A 214 -4.88 14.36 16.14
CA ASP A 214 -5.19 15.25 17.27
C ASP A 214 -4.23 15.15 18.48
N GLY A 215 -3.54 16.26 18.78
CA GLY A 215 -2.85 16.53 20.06
C GLY A 215 -1.63 15.68 20.41
N ALA A 216 -1.70 14.36 20.22
CA ALA A 216 -0.70 13.39 20.65
C ALA A 216 0.37 13.11 19.58
N SER A 217 0.18 13.58 18.35
CA SER A 217 1.19 13.52 17.30
C SER A 217 2.31 14.54 17.53
N VAL A 218 3.55 14.13 17.26
CA VAL A 218 4.71 15.03 17.20
C VAL A 218 4.94 15.46 15.74
N PRO A 219 4.77 16.76 15.41
CA PRO A 219 5.00 17.28 14.07
C PRO A 219 6.44 17.08 13.59
N THR A 220 6.63 16.83 12.29
CA THR A 220 7.95 16.80 11.68
C THR A 220 8.60 18.18 11.77
N SER A 221 9.75 18.26 12.44
CA SER A 221 10.49 19.52 12.63
C SER A 221 10.87 20.17 11.29
N GLY A 222 10.76 21.50 11.22
CA GLY A 222 11.11 22.28 10.01
C GLY A 222 10.05 22.25 8.90
N THR A 223 8.85 21.73 9.18
CA THR A 223 7.75 21.64 8.20
C THR A 223 6.54 22.46 8.63
N ALA A 224 5.50 22.51 7.78
CA ALA A 224 4.25 23.19 8.10
C ALA A 224 3.29 22.37 8.99
N GLN A 225 3.67 21.14 9.38
CA GLN A 225 2.85 20.33 10.29
C GLN A 225 2.65 21.04 11.63
N GLN A 226 1.46 20.86 12.17
CA GLN A 226 1.01 21.41 13.44
C GLN A 226 0.60 20.28 14.38
N VAL A 227 0.55 20.60 15.67
CA VAL A 227 -0.02 19.69 16.67
C VAL A 227 -1.45 19.33 16.25
N GLY A 228 -1.70 18.02 16.20
CA GLY A 228 -2.97 17.43 15.80
C GLY A 228 -3.09 17.02 14.34
N ASP A 229 -2.12 17.38 13.49
CA ASP A 229 -1.97 16.72 12.20
C ASP A 229 -1.60 15.25 12.42
N CYS A 230 -2.11 14.37 11.57
CA CYS A 230 -1.97 12.94 11.75
C CYS A 230 -0.50 12.48 11.59
N LYS A 231 -0.12 11.44 12.32
CA LYS A 231 1.18 10.76 12.22
C LYS A 231 1.02 9.25 12.31
N VAL A 232 1.95 8.51 11.72
CA VAL A 232 2.04 7.04 11.88
C VAL A 232 2.60 6.71 13.27
N VAL A 233 2.01 5.72 13.93
CA VAL A 233 2.56 5.10 15.13
C VAL A 233 3.31 3.81 14.77
N ARG A 234 2.73 2.96 13.91
CA ARG A 234 3.27 1.64 13.53
C ARG A 234 2.69 1.17 12.19
N TYR A 235 3.47 0.40 11.43
CA TYR A 235 2.97 -0.49 10.36
C TYR A 235 3.17 -1.95 10.75
N PHE A 236 2.30 -2.85 10.27
CA PHE A 236 2.44 -4.30 10.44
C PHE A 236 1.66 -5.05 9.35
N ASP A 237 2.09 -6.27 9.07
CA ASP A 237 1.56 -7.15 8.00
C ASP A 237 0.39 -8.04 8.46
N GLU A 238 0.10 -8.04 9.77
CA GLU A 238 -1.05 -8.75 10.33
C GLU A 238 -2.34 -7.94 10.10
N ALA A 239 -3.35 -8.60 9.54
CA ALA A 239 -4.70 -8.08 9.47
C ALA A 239 -5.32 -8.01 10.87
N VAL A 240 -5.96 -6.89 11.22
CA VAL A 240 -6.83 -6.89 12.38
C VAL A 240 -8.23 -7.36 11.99
N SER A 241 -8.81 -8.24 12.81
CA SER A 241 -10.11 -8.90 12.57
C SER A 241 -11.01 -8.74 13.78
#